data_AF-A0A060R673-F1
#
_entry.id   AF-A0A060R673-F1
#
_cell.length_a   1.000
_cell.length_b   1.000
_cell.length_c   1.000
_cell.angle_alpha   90.00
_cell.angle_beta   90.00
_cell.angle_gamma   90.00
#
_symmetry.space_group_name_H-M   'P 1'
#
loop_
_entity.id
_entity.type
_entity.pdbx_description
1 polymer ?
#
loop_
_entity_poly.entity_id
_entity_poly.type
_entity_poly.pdbx_seq_one_letter_code
_entity_poly.pdbx_strand_id
1 'polypeptide(L)' 'MEFYSIIKDRRILLGLTQQDLADYSGLSLRIIKSIEAGKGNPSVGTLTKIADILGLEIIMKVKEVNK' A
#
# COMPACT_ATOMS: atom_id res chain seq x y z
N MET A 1 7.79 -8.49 -8.28
CA MET A 1 7.26 -8.25 -6.92
C MET A 1 6.17 -7.22 -7.06
N GLU A 2 4.95 -7.60 -6.73
CA GLU A 2 3.82 -6.71 -6.89
C GLU A 2 3.67 -5.87 -5.62
N PHE A 3 3.38 -4.58 -5.76
CA PHE A 3 3.39 -3.60 -4.66
C PHE A 3 2.51 -4.01 -3.46
N TYR A 4 1.49 -4.85 -3.68
CA TYR A 4 0.63 -5.37 -2.62
C TYR A 4 1.36 -6.26 -1.60
N SER A 5 2.40 -6.99 -2.01
CA SER A 5 3.19 -7.80 -1.06
C SER A 5 4.01 -6.92 -0.14
N ILE A 6 4.59 -5.83 -0.67
CA ILE A 6 5.34 -4.84 0.10
C ILE A 6 4.46 -4.20 1.19
N ILE A 7 3.24 -3.81 0.83
CA ILE A 7 2.25 -3.26 1.79
C ILE A 7 1.96 -4.26 2.91
N LYS A 8 1.66 -5.52 2.54
CA LYS A 8 1.33 -6.58 3.50
C LYS A 8 2.50 -6.90 4.43
N ASP A 9 3.69 -7.09 3.87
CA ASP A 9 4.89 -7.46 4.63
C ASP A 9 5.30 -6.33 5.58
N ARG A 10 5.23 -5.08 5.10
CA ARG A 10 5.50 -3.91 5.93
C ARG A 10 4.49 -3.77 7.07
N ARG A 11 3.20 -3.99 6.80
CA ARG A 11 2.16 -3.96 7.84
C ARG A 11 2.43 -5.00 8.93
N ILE A 12 2.77 -6.23 8.55
CA ILE A 12 3.10 -7.31 9.49
C ILE A 12 4.34 -6.96 10.31
N LEU A 13 5.38 -6.41 9.68
CA LEU A 13 6.60 -5.97 10.36
C LEU A 13 6.34 -4.90 11.42
N LEU A 14 5.38 -4.00 11.17
CA LEU A 14 4.95 -2.96 12.12
C LEU A 14 3.99 -3.49 13.20
N GLY A 15 3.63 -4.78 13.18
CA GLY A 15 2.70 -5.39 14.14
C GLY A 15 1.25 -4.96 13.97
N LEU A 16 0.89 -4.37 12.82
CA LEU A 16 -0.44 -3.85 12.56
C LEU A 16 -1.36 -4.93 12.00
N THR A 17 -2.62 -4.93 12.42
CA THR A 17 -3.68 -5.71 11.78
C THR A 17 -4.21 -4.99 10.52
N GLN A 18 -4.96 -5.70 9.68
CA GLN A 18 -5.64 -5.06 8.54
C GLN A 18 -6.69 -4.03 9.00
N GLN A 19 -7.25 -4.21 10.20
CA GLN A 19 -8.19 -3.26 10.79
C GLN A 19 -7.47 -1.99 11.22
N ASP A 20 -6.31 -2.11 11.88
CA ASP A 20 -5.50 -0.94 12.26
C ASP A 20 -5.10 -0.11 11.05
N LEU A 21 -4.65 -0.77 9.96
CA LEU A 21 -4.32 -0.05 8.73
C LEU A 21 -5.55 0.63 8.11
N ALA A 22 -6.72 0.00 8.16
CA ALA A 22 -7.96 0.59 7.68
C ALA A 22 -8.33 1.85 8.48
N ASP A 23 -8.25 1.75 9.81
CA ASP A 23 -8.59 2.83 10.73
C ASP A 23 -7.63 4.02 10.59
N TYR A 24 -6.31 3.76 10.57
CA TYR A 24 -5.30 4.82 10.44
C TYR A 24 -5.30 5.48 9.06
N SER A 25 -5.59 4.73 7.99
CA SER A 25 -5.66 5.31 6.63
C SER A 25 -7.03 5.95 6.33
N GLY A 26 -8.02 5.78 7.20
CA GLY A 26 -9.41 6.19 6.93
C GLY A 26 -10.04 5.47 5.73
N LEU A 27 -9.58 4.26 5.43
CA LEU A 27 -10.08 3.42 4.35
C LEU A 27 -10.93 2.29 4.93
N SER A 28 -11.86 1.75 4.14
CA SER A 28 -12.59 0.57 4.59
C SER A 28 -11.69 -0.67 4.68
N LEU A 29 -11.94 -1.55 5.66
CA LEU A 29 -11.26 -2.85 5.76
C LEU A 29 -11.35 -3.66 4.46
N ARG A 30 -12.47 -3.52 3.73
CA ARG A 30 -12.65 -4.17 2.41
C ARG A 30 -11.61 -3.71 1.40
N ILE A 31 -11.30 -2.41 1.36
CA ILE A 31 -10.27 -1.85 0.47
C ILE A 31 -8.90 -2.43 0.83
N ILE A 32 -8.52 -2.42 2.11
CA ILE A 32 -7.24 -2.98 2.57
C ILE A 32 -7.10 -4.46 2.19
N LYS A 33 -8.13 -5.27 2.46
CA LYS A 33 -8.16 -6.69 2.06
C LYS A 33 -8.03 -6.89 0.55
N SER A 34 -8.72 -6.07 -0.25
CA SER A 34 -8.65 -6.15 -1.70
C SER A 34 -7.27 -5.80 -2.24
N ILE A 35 -6.62 -4.79 -1.66
CA ILE A 35 -5.27 -4.35 -2.04
C ILE A 35 -4.26 -5.44 -1.70
N GLU A 36 -4.24 -5.94 -0.46
CA GLU A 36 -3.29 -6.97 -0.03
C GLU A 36 -3.50 -8.33 -0.72
N ALA A 37 -4.71 -8.59 -1.23
CA ALA A 37 -5.01 -9.77 -2.05
C ALA A 37 -4.63 -9.60 -3.53
N GLY A 38 -4.12 -8.43 -3.95
CA GLY A 38 -3.79 -8.12 -5.34
C GLY A 38 -5.02 -8.00 -6.26
N LYS A 39 -6.22 -7.88 -5.69
CA LYS A 39 -7.49 -7.81 -6.45
C LYS A 39 -8.00 -6.39 -6.64
N GLY A 40 -7.41 -5.41 -5.97
CA GLY A 40 -7.78 -4.00 -6.07
C GLY A 40 -6.88 -3.22 -7.02
N ASN A 41 -7.46 -2.25 -7.74
CA ASN A 41 -6.72 -1.20 -8.44
C ASN A 41 -6.84 0.12 -7.64
N PRO A 42 -6.01 0.33 -6.60
CA PRO A 42 -6.10 1.53 -5.78
C PRO A 42 -5.67 2.78 -6.56
N SER A 43 -6.32 3.90 -6.29
CA SER A 43 -5.83 5.20 -6.78
C SER A 43 -4.48 5.55 -6.14
N VAL A 44 -3.70 6.44 -6.76
CA VAL A 44 -2.46 6.96 -6.16
C VAL A 44 -2.75 7.57 -4.78
N GLY A 45 -3.85 8.31 -4.62
CA GLY A 45 -4.23 8.86 -3.31
C GLY A 45 -4.51 7.80 -2.24
N THR A 46 -5.09 6.66 -2.64
CA THR A 46 -5.27 5.50 -1.74
C THR A 46 -3.92 4.89 -1.36
N LEU A 47 -3.01 4.75 -2.32
CA LEU A 47 -1.67 4.24 -2.08
C LEU A 47 -0.87 5.17 -1.17
N THR A 48 -0.96 6.49 -1.36
CA THR A 48 -0.29 7.48 -0.52
C THR A 48 -0.76 7.39 0.93
N LYS A 49 -2.07 7.31 1.18
CA LYS A 49 -2.60 7.14 2.55
C LYS A 49 -2.05 5.89 3.24
N ILE A 50 -1.95 4.79 2.51
CA ILE A 50 -1.39 3.54 3.03
C ILE A 50 0.12 3.69 3.27
N ALA A 51 0.83 4.31 2.32
CA ALA A 51 2.27 4.51 2.39
C ALA A 51 2.65 5.38 3.59
N ASP A 52 1.92 6.47 3.86
CA ASP A 52 2.15 7.36 4.99
C ASP A 52 2.08 6.61 6.33
N ILE A 53 1.07 5.75 6.53
CA ILE A 53 0.93 4.94 7.75
C ILE A 53 2.02 3.89 7.88
N LEU A 54 2.44 3.30 6.76
CA LEU A 54 3.44 2.24 6.75
C LEU A 54 4.89 2.77 6.71
N GLY A 55 5.08 4.09 6.64
CA GLY A 55 6.39 4.73 6.46
C GLY A 55 7.06 4.31 5.15
N LEU A 56 6.27 4.20 4.08
CA LEU A 56 6.72 3.90 2.72
C LEU A 56 6.73 5.18 1.88
N GLU A 57 7.58 5.20 0.86
CA GLU A 57 7.66 6.30 -0.10
C GLU A 57 7.29 5.81 -1.51
N ILE A 58 6.46 6.57 -2.21
CA ILE A 58 6.10 6.30 -3.60
C ILE A 58 6.97 7.18 -4.49
N ILE A 59 7.92 6.57 -5.20
CA ILE A 59 8.90 7.28 -6.03
C ILE A 59 8.52 7.15 -7.50
N MET A 60 8.45 8.29 -8.20
CA MET A 60 8.44 8.33 -9.66
C MET A 60 9.84 8.66 -10.17
N LYS A 61 10.33 7.88 -11.12
CA LYS A 61 11.61 8.12 -11.78
C LYS A 61 11.43 8.19 -13.29
N VAL A 62 12.26 9.00 -13.95
CA VAL A 62 12.32 9.04 -15.41
C VAL A 62 12.65 7.64 -15.91
N LYS A 63 11.89 7.16 -16.88
CA LYS A 63 12.16 5.86 -17.50
C LYS A 63 13.49 5.95 -18.24
N GLU A 64 14.44 5.11 -17.85
CA GLU A 64 15.66 4.95 -18.62
C GLU A 64 15.29 4.33 -19.96
N VAL A 65 15.45 5.12 -21.02
CA VAL A 65 15.35 4.65 -22.39
C VAL A 65 16.76 4.24 -22.78
N ASN A 66 17.05 2.95 -22.76
CA ASN A 66 18.26 2.43 -23.40
C ASN A 66 18.19 2.86 -24.87
N LYS A 67 19.12 3.73 -25.29
CA LYS A 67 19.35 4.03 -26.71
C LYS A 67 19.89 2.80 -27.42
#